data_AF-A0A951XL84-F1
#
_entry.id   AF-A0A951XL84-F1
#
_cell.length_a   1.000
_cell.length_b   1.000
_cell.length_c   1.000
_cell.angle_alpha   90.00
_cell.angle_beta   90.00
_cell.angle_gamma   90.00
#
_symmetry.space_group_name_H-M   'P 1'
#
loop_
_entity.id
_entity.type
_entity.pdbx_description
1 polymer ?
#
loop_
_entity_poly.entity_id
_entity_poly.type
_entity_poly.pdbx_seq_one_letter_code
_entity_poly.pdbx_strand_id
1 'polypeptide(L)'
;MKRFLSVLLFLGVICTGTAAPLARDLGEDLAYLRVAGLPSDLPADFSPPACVLDLRYTQADAASVPALVAWMKSRAAAQQVMFVLVNHTTAHAVVEVLAHHAVLPGLLTLGPKLDDYTPDITVPVDPDEEQRAYAALPDTAEIATLLDPAPDKVRHDEAAIEKAMNAGDASETAPATAITPETLIDPEPDTPAPPVDRSLQRAVHIHRGWLALHRSTGG
;
A
#
# COMPACT_ATOMS: atom_id res chain seq x y z
N MET A 1 -22.70 62.35 25.22
CA MET A 1 -21.57 61.47 25.58
C MET A 1 -21.60 60.27 24.63
N LYS A 2 -20.49 60.04 23.92
CA LYS A 2 -20.28 59.04 22.87
C LYS A 2 -20.28 57.62 23.44
N ARG A 3 -20.96 56.66 22.80
CA ARG A 3 -20.53 55.24 22.74
C ARG A 3 -20.92 54.65 21.38
N PHE A 4 -19.96 54.65 20.45
CA PHE A 4 -19.98 53.85 19.24
C PHE A 4 -19.74 52.39 19.64
N LEU A 5 -20.66 51.50 19.28
CA LEU A 5 -20.48 50.05 19.41
C LEU A 5 -20.11 49.50 18.02
N SER A 6 -18.82 49.43 17.74
CA SER A 6 -18.30 48.75 16.56
C SER A 6 -18.25 47.25 16.82
N VAL A 7 -19.15 46.49 16.19
CA VAL A 7 -19.07 45.03 16.14
C VAL A 7 -18.10 44.67 15.01
N LEU A 8 -16.92 44.17 15.38
CA LEU A 8 -15.89 43.71 14.45
C LEU A 8 -16.20 42.26 14.06
N LEU A 9 -16.71 42.08 12.84
CA LEU A 9 -16.96 40.78 12.22
C LEU A 9 -15.60 40.16 11.85
N PHE A 10 -15.07 39.24 12.65
CA PHE A 10 -13.94 38.41 12.27
C PHE A 10 -14.45 37.28 11.37
N LEU A 11 -14.44 37.53 10.05
CA LEU A 11 -14.67 36.50 9.05
C LEU A 11 -13.39 35.67 8.96
N GLY A 12 -13.33 34.59 9.74
CA GLY A 12 -12.26 33.60 9.64
C GLY A 12 -12.31 32.94 8.26
N VAL A 13 -11.38 33.30 7.39
CA VAL A 13 -11.10 32.56 6.16
C VAL A 13 -10.46 31.24 6.60
N ILE A 14 -11.28 30.20 6.74
CA ILE A 14 -10.80 28.84 6.86
C ILE A 14 -10.28 28.48 5.46
N CYS A 15 -8.97 28.58 5.26
CA CYS A 15 -8.32 27.97 4.10
C CYS A 15 -8.45 26.45 4.23
N THR A 16 -9.54 25.89 3.70
CA THR A 16 -9.61 24.46 3.39
C THR A 16 -8.70 24.24 2.20
N GLY A 17 -7.42 23.97 2.45
CA GLY A 17 -6.51 23.50 1.42
C GLY A 17 -7.05 22.19 0.86
N THR A 18 -7.57 22.22 -0.36
CA THR A 18 -7.83 21.00 -1.13
C THR A 18 -6.47 20.44 -1.51
N ALA A 19 -5.98 19.47 -0.72
CA ALA A 19 -4.79 18.71 -1.10
C ALA A 19 -5.06 18.05 -2.46
N ALA A 20 -4.14 18.20 -3.40
CA ALA A 20 -4.27 17.56 -4.71
C ALA A 20 -4.25 16.03 -4.53
N PRO A 21 -5.01 15.27 -5.35
CA PRO A 21 -4.98 13.82 -5.31
C PRO A 21 -3.56 13.30 -5.52
N LEU A 22 -3.13 12.34 -4.70
CA LEU A 22 -1.81 11.73 -4.82
C LEU A 22 -1.85 10.71 -5.96
N ALA A 23 -1.35 11.13 -7.13
CA ALA A 23 -1.17 10.28 -8.30
C ALA A 23 0.32 10.02 -8.59
N ARG A 24 0.68 8.79 -8.96
CA ARG A 24 2.06 8.39 -9.23
C ARG A 24 2.13 7.36 -10.37
N ASP A 25 3.26 7.31 -11.06
CA ASP A 25 3.55 6.26 -12.05
C ASP A 25 4.23 5.07 -11.35
N LEU A 26 3.73 3.85 -11.60
CA LEU A 26 4.29 2.59 -11.12
C LEU A 26 5.10 1.84 -12.20
N GLY A 27 5.24 2.44 -13.38
CA GLY A 27 5.87 1.86 -14.56
C GLY A 27 4.95 0.89 -15.30
N GLU A 28 5.36 0.50 -16.50
CA GLU A 28 4.61 -0.40 -17.40
C GLU A 28 3.15 0.02 -17.60
N ASP A 29 2.93 1.32 -17.77
CA ASP A 29 1.61 1.94 -17.99
C ASP A 29 0.60 1.71 -16.83
N LEU A 30 1.10 1.45 -15.62
CA LEU A 30 0.30 1.35 -14.41
C LEU A 30 0.40 2.64 -13.59
N ALA A 31 -0.71 3.34 -13.42
CA ALA A 31 -0.78 4.50 -12.53
C ALA A 31 -1.29 4.12 -11.15
N TYR A 32 -0.79 4.77 -10.12
CA TYR A 32 -1.32 4.75 -8.76
C TYR A 32 -2.13 6.02 -8.50
N LEU A 33 -3.32 5.89 -7.91
CA LEU A 33 -4.18 6.99 -7.51
C LEU A 33 -4.71 6.75 -6.10
N ARG A 34 -4.34 7.60 -5.15
CA ARG A 34 -4.90 7.61 -3.79
C ARG A 34 -6.09 8.55 -3.70
N VAL A 35 -7.20 8.04 -3.19
CA VAL A 35 -8.42 8.82 -2.91
C VAL A 35 -8.61 8.90 -1.41
N ALA A 36 -8.24 10.03 -0.79
CA ALA A 36 -8.47 10.25 0.63
C ALA A 36 -9.89 10.78 0.89
N GLY A 37 -10.40 11.62 -0.01
CA GLY A 37 -11.73 12.22 0.05
C GLY A 37 -12.47 12.17 -1.29
N LEU A 38 -13.74 11.77 -1.22
CA LEU A 38 -14.65 11.79 -2.38
C LEU A 38 -15.55 13.04 -2.36
N PRO A 39 -15.86 13.64 -3.52
CA PRO A 39 -15.38 13.29 -4.87
C PRO A 39 -14.10 14.04 -5.30
N SER A 40 -13.54 14.88 -4.43
CA SER A 40 -12.48 15.85 -4.79
C SER A 40 -11.23 15.22 -5.37
N ASP A 41 -10.91 13.99 -4.95
CA ASP A 41 -9.67 13.34 -5.32
C ASP A 41 -9.81 12.51 -6.62
N LEU A 42 -10.98 12.50 -7.25
CA LEU A 42 -11.22 11.82 -8.52
C LEU A 42 -10.83 12.72 -9.70
N PRO A 43 -9.75 12.39 -10.45
CA PRO A 43 -9.34 13.18 -11.60
C PRO A 43 -10.31 12.98 -12.77
N ALA A 44 -10.74 14.08 -13.39
CA ALA A 44 -11.51 14.07 -14.63
C ALA A 44 -10.66 13.54 -15.80
N ASP A 45 -9.44 14.07 -15.93
CA ASP A 45 -8.49 13.72 -16.99
C ASP A 45 -7.52 12.66 -16.47
N PHE A 46 -7.94 11.39 -16.55
CA PHE A 46 -7.14 10.23 -16.15
C PHE A 46 -7.27 9.12 -17.20
N SER A 47 -6.23 8.96 -18.01
CA SER A 47 -6.19 8.06 -19.17
C SER A 47 -5.08 6.97 -19.20
N PRO A 48 -4.41 6.58 -18.09
CA PRO A 48 -3.59 5.36 -18.12
C PRO A 48 -4.40 4.12 -18.53
N PRO A 49 -3.81 3.13 -19.23
CA PRO A 49 -4.51 1.91 -19.61
C PRO A 49 -4.81 1.00 -18.41
N ALA A 50 -3.99 1.08 -17.35
CA ALA A 50 -4.23 0.41 -16.09
C ALA A 50 -3.99 1.34 -14.90
N CYS A 51 -4.73 1.15 -13.81
CA CYS A 51 -4.46 1.86 -12.56
C CYS A 51 -4.71 1.03 -11.31
N VAL A 52 -4.03 1.42 -10.24
CA VAL A 52 -4.34 1.09 -8.85
C VAL A 52 -5.12 2.26 -8.25
N LEU A 53 -6.39 2.02 -7.93
CA LEU A 53 -7.24 2.96 -7.21
C LEU A 53 -7.21 2.60 -5.71
N ASP A 54 -6.48 3.36 -4.92
CA ASP A 54 -6.38 3.14 -3.48
C ASP A 54 -7.51 3.83 -2.73
N LEU A 55 -8.47 3.00 -2.25
CA LEU A 55 -9.62 3.41 -1.44
C LEU A 55 -9.45 3.03 0.04
N ARG A 56 -8.24 2.64 0.46
CA ARG A 56 -7.94 2.39 1.87
C ARG A 56 -8.00 3.70 2.63
N TYR A 57 -8.61 3.65 3.81
CA TYR A 57 -8.80 4.81 4.70
C TYR A 57 -9.62 5.97 4.09
N THR A 58 -10.23 5.80 2.92
CA THR A 58 -11.06 6.83 2.27
C THR A 58 -12.25 7.20 3.13
N GLN A 59 -12.46 8.50 3.31
CA GLN A 59 -13.66 9.04 3.94
C GLN A 59 -14.69 9.34 2.84
N ALA A 60 -15.90 8.81 3.01
CA ALA A 60 -16.98 8.97 2.07
C ALA A 60 -18.34 8.95 2.76
N ASP A 61 -19.26 9.79 2.29
CA ASP A 61 -20.67 9.73 2.63
C ASP A 61 -21.51 9.23 1.44
N ALA A 62 -22.79 8.97 1.68
CA ALA A 62 -23.71 8.50 0.64
C ALA A 62 -23.86 9.47 -0.55
N ALA A 63 -23.60 10.77 -0.36
CA ALA A 63 -23.71 11.78 -1.41
C ALA A 63 -22.49 11.78 -2.35
N SER A 64 -21.32 11.38 -1.85
CA SER A 64 -20.07 11.33 -2.60
C SER A 64 -19.90 10.07 -3.46
N VAL A 65 -20.57 8.98 -3.08
CA VAL A 65 -20.46 7.65 -3.71
C VAL A 65 -20.90 7.60 -5.19
N PRO A 66 -21.98 8.28 -5.63
CA PRO A 66 -22.37 8.28 -7.05
C PRO A 66 -21.28 8.79 -7.99
N ALA A 67 -20.43 9.72 -7.54
CA ALA A 67 -19.30 10.22 -8.32
C ALA A 67 -18.24 9.14 -8.52
N LEU A 68 -17.92 8.35 -7.49
CA LEU A 68 -17.02 7.20 -7.58
C LEU A 68 -17.57 6.16 -8.58
N VAL A 69 -18.86 5.83 -8.48
CA VAL A 69 -19.50 4.86 -9.39
C VAL A 69 -19.44 5.35 -10.84
N ALA A 70 -19.76 6.63 -11.09
CA ALA A 70 -19.69 7.21 -12.42
C ALA A 70 -18.26 7.19 -12.97
N TRP A 71 -17.28 7.52 -12.13
CA TRP A 71 -15.87 7.49 -12.48
C TRP A 71 -15.41 6.07 -12.88
N MET A 72 -15.67 5.07 -12.03
CA MET A 72 -15.32 3.67 -12.32
C MET A 72 -16.00 3.16 -13.61
N LYS A 73 -17.29 3.45 -13.80
CA LYS A 73 -18.01 3.07 -15.02
C LYS A 73 -17.41 3.68 -16.28
N SER A 74 -16.97 4.94 -16.22
CA SER A 74 -16.32 5.59 -17.37
C SER A 74 -15.02 4.90 -17.77
N ARG A 75 -14.27 4.38 -16.81
CA ARG A 75 -12.99 3.69 -17.04
C ARG A 75 -13.20 2.26 -17.54
N ALA A 76 -14.16 1.55 -16.97
CA ALA A 76 -14.61 0.26 -17.48
C ALA A 76 -15.12 0.37 -18.94
N ALA A 77 -15.85 1.43 -19.28
CA ALA A 77 -16.28 1.69 -20.66
C ALA A 77 -15.11 1.97 -21.61
N ALA A 78 -14.03 2.58 -21.11
CA ALA A 78 -12.77 2.76 -21.83
C ALA A 78 -11.87 1.51 -21.82
N GLN A 79 -12.36 0.38 -21.28
CA GLN A 79 -11.63 -0.89 -21.14
C GLN A 79 -10.33 -0.79 -20.32
N GLN A 80 -10.26 0.17 -19.40
CA GLN A 80 -9.12 0.30 -18.49
C GLN A 80 -9.18 -0.78 -17.40
N VAL A 81 -8.02 -1.35 -17.07
CA VAL A 81 -7.88 -2.27 -15.95
C VAL A 81 -7.75 -1.48 -14.65
N MET A 82 -8.56 -1.79 -13.65
CA MET A 82 -8.56 -1.12 -12.36
C MET A 82 -8.33 -2.13 -11.23
N PHE A 83 -7.26 -1.94 -10.48
CA PHE A 83 -6.99 -2.65 -9.23
C PHE A 83 -7.42 -1.77 -8.06
N VAL A 84 -8.50 -2.11 -7.37
CA VAL A 84 -9.06 -1.30 -6.29
C VAL A 84 -8.58 -1.85 -4.94
N LEU A 85 -7.85 -1.04 -4.17
CA LEU A 85 -7.38 -1.44 -2.84
C LEU A 85 -8.41 -1.03 -1.78
N VAL A 86 -8.74 -1.97 -0.90
CA VAL A 86 -9.67 -1.76 0.22
C VAL A 86 -9.10 -2.32 1.51
N ASN A 87 -9.55 -1.82 2.66
CA ASN A 87 -9.21 -2.35 3.97
C ASN A 87 -10.34 -2.15 4.98
N HIS A 88 -10.15 -2.61 6.22
CA HIS A 88 -11.13 -2.48 7.30
C HIS A 88 -11.51 -1.03 7.66
N THR A 89 -10.77 -0.04 7.16
CA THR A 89 -11.05 1.39 7.39
C THR A 89 -11.67 2.06 6.16
N THR A 90 -11.81 1.37 5.02
CA THR A 90 -12.57 1.88 3.87
C THR A 90 -14.01 2.13 4.28
N ALA A 91 -14.55 3.32 3.95
CA ALA A 91 -15.90 3.70 4.35
C ALA A 91 -16.95 2.67 3.89
N HIS A 92 -17.89 2.33 4.77
CA HIS A 92 -18.93 1.32 4.51
C HIS A 92 -19.70 1.59 3.20
N ALA A 93 -20.05 2.86 2.92
CA ALA A 93 -20.77 3.22 1.70
C ALA A 93 -19.97 2.94 0.41
N VAL A 94 -18.63 2.95 0.48
CA VAL A 94 -17.75 2.56 -0.63
C VAL A 94 -17.73 1.03 -0.77
N VAL A 95 -17.58 0.31 0.35
CA VAL A 95 -17.57 -1.16 0.37
C VAL A 95 -18.91 -1.71 -0.18
N GLU A 96 -20.03 -1.13 0.24
CA GLU A 96 -21.36 -1.50 -0.24
C GLU A 96 -21.46 -1.34 -1.77
N VAL A 97 -20.93 -0.25 -2.32
CA VAL A 97 -20.88 -0.05 -3.77
C VAL A 97 -20.02 -1.11 -4.45
N LEU A 98 -18.83 -1.42 -3.93
CA LEU A 98 -17.95 -2.43 -4.51
C LEU A 98 -18.61 -3.82 -4.50
N ALA A 99 -19.32 -4.16 -3.42
CA ALA A 99 -20.07 -5.41 -3.30
C ALA A 99 -21.18 -5.55 -4.36
N HIS A 100 -21.86 -4.45 -4.70
CA HIS A 100 -22.93 -4.43 -5.70
C HIS A 100 -22.42 -4.24 -7.15
N HIS A 101 -21.21 -3.70 -7.32
CA HIS A 101 -20.62 -3.37 -8.62
C HIS A 101 -19.50 -4.30 -9.07
N ALA A 102 -19.33 -5.46 -8.43
CA ALA A 102 -18.33 -6.49 -8.73
C ALA A 102 -18.34 -7.07 -10.16
N VAL A 103 -19.18 -6.56 -11.07
CA VAL A 103 -19.30 -7.03 -12.45
C VAL A 103 -18.81 -6.01 -13.47
N LEU A 104 -18.13 -4.94 -13.05
CA LEU A 104 -17.48 -4.02 -14.00
C LEU A 104 -16.30 -4.74 -14.68
N PRO A 105 -16.29 -4.86 -16.03
CA PRO A 105 -15.18 -5.49 -16.73
C PRO A 105 -13.87 -4.76 -16.44
N GLY A 106 -12.81 -5.53 -16.16
CA GLY A 106 -11.48 -4.99 -15.88
C GLY A 106 -11.28 -4.47 -14.46
N LEU A 107 -12.29 -4.53 -13.57
CA LEU A 107 -12.15 -4.19 -12.16
C LEU A 107 -11.78 -5.42 -11.33
N LEU A 108 -10.75 -5.30 -10.49
CA LEU A 108 -10.31 -6.30 -9.52
C LEU A 108 -10.10 -5.62 -8.18
N THR A 109 -10.72 -6.14 -7.13
CA THR A 109 -10.57 -5.65 -5.76
C THR A 109 -9.53 -6.47 -4.98
N LEU A 110 -8.71 -5.79 -4.19
CA LEU A 110 -7.64 -6.39 -3.40
C LEU A 110 -7.65 -5.82 -1.99
N GLY A 111 -7.42 -6.69 -1.01
CA GLY A 111 -7.35 -6.29 0.40
C GLY A 111 -7.59 -7.47 1.34
N PRO A 112 -7.60 -7.22 2.66
CA PRO A 112 -8.01 -8.24 3.62
C PRO A 112 -9.50 -8.58 3.44
N LYS A 113 -9.89 -9.74 3.94
CA LYS A 113 -11.31 -10.10 4.03
C LYS A 113 -12.00 -9.14 5.01
N LEU A 114 -13.09 -8.51 4.57
CA LEU A 114 -13.93 -7.64 5.40
C LEU A 114 -15.12 -8.42 5.94
N ASP A 115 -15.85 -7.84 6.89
CA ASP A 115 -16.97 -8.51 7.57
C ASP A 115 -18.07 -8.93 6.57
N ASP A 116 -18.53 -7.98 5.74
CA ASP A 116 -19.63 -8.18 4.80
C ASP A 116 -19.18 -8.17 3.32
N TYR A 117 -17.86 -8.18 3.07
CA TYR A 117 -17.31 -8.14 1.73
C TYR A 117 -16.01 -8.92 1.62
N THR A 118 -15.87 -9.73 0.57
CA THR A 118 -14.62 -10.44 0.28
C THR A 118 -14.07 -9.88 -1.04
N PRO A 119 -12.88 -9.24 -1.03
CA PRO A 119 -12.24 -8.79 -2.26
C PRO A 119 -11.96 -9.96 -3.20
N ASP A 120 -11.93 -9.69 -4.51
CA ASP A 120 -11.64 -10.67 -5.56
C ASP A 120 -10.31 -11.40 -5.29
N ILE A 121 -9.33 -10.66 -4.76
CA ILE A 121 -8.05 -11.19 -4.33
C ILE A 121 -7.82 -10.81 -2.88
N THR A 122 -8.01 -11.79 -1.99
CA THR A 122 -7.73 -11.61 -0.57
C THR A 122 -6.21 -11.55 -0.34
N VAL A 123 -5.75 -10.47 0.29
CA VAL A 123 -4.35 -10.24 0.66
C VAL A 123 -4.24 -10.23 2.19
N PRO A 124 -3.46 -11.12 2.80
CA PRO A 124 -3.23 -11.09 4.24
C PRO A 124 -2.30 -9.92 4.59
N VAL A 125 -2.87 -8.93 5.25
CA VAL A 125 -2.17 -7.73 5.76
C VAL A 125 -2.33 -7.62 7.26
N ASP A 126 -1.25 -7.23 7.92
CA ASP A 126 -1.30 -6.75 9.30
C ASP A 126 -1.75 -5.27 9.29
N PRO A 127 -2.75 -4.87 10.09
CA PRO A 127 -3.27 -3.51 10.07
C PRO A 127 -2.23 -2.43 10.39
N ASP A 128 -1.32 -2.70 11.32
CA ASP A 128 -0.30 -1.72 11.75
C ASP A 128 0.79 -1.59 10.68
N GLU A 129 1.21 -2.71 10.07
CA GLU A 129 2.12 -2.66 8.91
C GLU A 129 1.50 -1.93 7.72
N GLU A 130 0.24 -2.20 7.41
CA GLU A 130 -0.47 -1.52 6.32
C GLU A 130 -0.58 -0.03 6.58
N GLN A 131 -0.92 0.39 7.80
CA GLN A 131 -1.01 1.80 8.15
C GLN A 131 0.34 2.50 8.01
N ARG A 132 1.43 1.87 8.46
CA ARG A 132 2.80 2.41 8.28
C ARG A 132 3.18 2.53 6.80
N ALA A 133 2.89 1.50 6.00
CA ALA A 133 3.15 1.52 4.56
C ALA A 133 2.34 2.62 3.86
N TYR A 134 1.05 2.74 4.18
CA TYR A 134 0.15 3.75 3.63
C TYR A 134 0.55 5.18 4.01
N ALA A 135 1.05 5.37 5.23
CA ALA A 135 1.56 6.66 5.70
C ALA A 135 2.87 7.06 5.02
N ALA A 136 3.69 6.10 4.57
CA ALA A 136 4.96 6.38 3.87
C ALA A 136 4.78 6.78 2.40
N LEU A 137 3.65 6.47 1.77
CA LEU A 137 3.38 6.74 0.34
C LEU A 137 3.56 8.20 -0.12
N PRO A 138 3.20 9.24 0.67
CA PRO A 138 3.44 10.63 0.28
C PRO A 138 4.93 11.00 0.26
N ASP A 139 5.72 10.45 1.17
CA ASP A 139 7.09 10.89 1.46
C ASP A 139 8.17 10.14 0.66
N THR A 140 7.84 8.99 0.05
CA THR A 140 8.84 8.14 -0.60
C THR A 140 9.25 8.66 -1.97
N ALA A 141 10.55 8.97 -2.15
CA ALA A 141 11.20 9.15 -3.45
C ALA A 141 11.28 7.84 -4.27
N GLU A 142 11.02 6.69 -3.66
CA GLU A 142 11.08 5.38 -4.32
C GLU A 142 9.92 4.48 -3.84
N ILE A 143 8.76 4.54 -4.51
CA ILE A 143 7.69 3.53 -4.32
C ILE A 143 8.25 2.11 -4.42
N ALA A 144 9.33 1.91 -5.19
CA ALA A 144 10.05 0.65 -5.30
C ALA A 144 10.38 0.01 -3.93
N THR A 145 10.76 0.80 -2.92
CA THR A 145 11.08 0.29 -1.57
C THR A 145 9.85 -0.25 -0.83
N LEU A 146 8.64 0.25 -1.12
CA LEU A 146 7.39 -0.27 -0.56
C LEU A 146 6.93 -1.57 -1.25
N LEU A 147 7.42 -1.82 -2.48
CA LEU A 147 7.06 -2.98 -3.29
C LEU A 147 8.07 -4.12 -3.18
N ASP A 148 9.32 -3.83 -2.86
CA ASP A 148 10.38 -4.82 -2.77
C ASP A 148 11.23 -4.55 -1.52
N PRO A 149 10.99 -5.27 -0.41
CA PRO A 149 11.90 -5.17 0.73
C PRO A 149 13.26 -5.69 0.29
N ALA A 150 14.31 -4.88 0.47
CA ALA A 150 15.67 -5.35 0.30
C ALA A 150 15.84 -6.66 1.11
N PRO A 151 16.23 -7.78 0.49
CA PRO A 151 16.33 -9.04 1.20
C PRO A 151 17.39 -8.86 2.29
N ASP A 152 17.00 -9.16 3.52
CA ASP A 152 17.89 -9.14 4.67
C ASP A 152 18.86 -10.31 4.51
N LYS A 153 19.96 -10.06 3.80
CA LYS A 153 20.99 -11.06 3.58
C LYS A 153 21.71 -11.24 4.90
N VAL A 154 21.29 -12.24 5.67
CA VAL A 154 22.10 -12.80 6.75
C VAL A 154 23.46 -13.15 6.15
N ARG A 155 24.47 -12.37 6.50
CA ARG A 155 25.86 -12.66 6.15
C ARG A 155 26.28 -13.87 6.95
N HIS A 156 26.09 -15.05 6.39
CA HIS A 156 26.83 -16.21 6.84
C HIS A 156 28.30 -15.96 6.47
N ASP A 157 29.08 -15.48 7.44
CA ASP A 157 30.53 -15.42 7.31
C ASP A 157 31.04 -16.85 7.08
N GLU A 158 31.57 -17.11 5.89
CA GLU A 158 31.99 -18.45 5.46
C GLU A 158 33.01 -19.04 6.45
N ALA A 159 33.76 -18.19 7.17
CA ALA A 159 34.67 -18.58 8.24
C ALA A 159 33.98 -19.32 9.41
N ALA A 160 32.71 -19.02 9.70
CA ALA A 160 31.95 -19.71 10.74
C ALA A 160 31.51 -21.12 10.29
N ILE A 161 31.25 -21.30 8.99
CA ILE A 161 30.89 -22.60 8.40
C ILE A 161 32.12 -23.51 8.33
N GLU A 162 33.27 -22.98 7.93
CA GLU A 162 34.55 -23.72 7.89
C GLU A 162 34.97 -24.21 9.30
N LYS A 163 34.76 -23.39 10.34
CA LYS A 163 35.04 -23.77 11.72
C LYS A 163 34.10 -24.87 12.23
N ALA A 164 32.84 -24.86 11.81
CA ALA A 164 31.86 -25.90 12.16
C ALA A 164 32.13 -27.23 11.43
N MET A 165 32.58 -27.20 10.17
CA MET A 165 32.96 -28.40 9.42
C MET A 165 34.26 -29.03 9.96
N ASN A 166 35.24 -28.20 10.36
CA ASN A 166 36.49 -28.70 10.97
C ASN A 166 36.32 -29.23 12.40
N ALA A 167 35.21 -28.91 13.09
CA ALA A 167 34.91 -29.41 14.43
C ALA A 167 34.21 -30.79 14.42
N GLY A 168 33.85 -31.31 13.25
CA GLY A 168 33.08 -32.55 13.09
C GLY A 168 33.86 -33.86 13.25
N ASP A 169 35.18 -33.83 13.46
CA ASP A 169 36.02 -35.03 13.43
C ASP A 169 36.91 -35.23 14.68
N ALA A 170 36.47 -34.72 15.84
CA ALA A 170 37.14 -34.95 17.11
C ALA A 170 36.17 -35.45 18.18
N SER A 171 35.85 -36.74 18.12
CA SER A 171 35.35 -37.47 19.27
C SER A 171 36.50 -38.20 19.94
N GLU A 172 37.13 -37.61 20.97
CA GLU A 172 37.38 -38.30 22.25
C GLU A 172 38.07 -37.39 23.30
N THR A 173 37.53 -37.47 24.52
CA THR A 173 38.10 -37.11 25.84
C THR A 173 38.13 -35.63 26.33
N ALA A 174 37.27 -35.42 27.35
CA ALA A 174 37.09 -34.33 28.34
C ALA A 174 38.41 -33.81 29.04
N PRO A 175 38.45 -32.69 29.81
CA PRO A 175 37.37 -32.17 30.67
C PRO A 175 37.11 -30.65 30.73
N ALA A 176 36.02 -30.34 31.43
CA ALA A 176 35.45 -29.04 31.74
C ALA A 176 36.48 -27.93 32.03
N THR A 177 36.43 -26.86 31.23
CA THR A 177 36.95 -25.53 31.60
C THR A 177 35.89 -24.50 31.26
N ALA A 178 35.66 -23.60 32.20
CA ALA A 178 34.57 -22.64 32.28
C ALA A 178 34.36 -21.85 30.98
N ILE A 179 33.11 -21.80 30.51
CA ILE A 179 32.67 -20.86 29.49
C ILE A 179 32.36 -19.57 30.23
N THR A 180 33.25 -18.59 30.15
CA THR A 180 32.97 -17.20 30.51
C THR A 180 32.14 -16.59 29.38
N PRO A 181 30.90 -16.15 29.60
CA PRO A 181 30.09 -15.55 28.54
C PRO A 181 30.24 -14.03 28.62
N GLU A 182 31.20 -13.44 27.91
CA GLU A 182 31.22 -11.99 27.75
C GLU A 182 32.07 -11.57 26.53
N THR A 183 31.43 -11.63 25.36
CA THR A 183 31.57 -10.55 24.38
C THR A 183 30.17 -10.28 23.84
N LEU A 184 29.42 -9.47 24.58
CA LEU A 184 28.25 -8.77 24.07
C LEU A 184 28.76 -7.84 22.97
N ILE A 185 28.59 -8.25 21.71
CA ILE A 185 28.58 -7.32 20.60
C ILE A 185 27.31 -6.51 20.81
N ASP A 186 27.51 -5.23 21.11
CA ASP A 186 26.45 -4.23 21.24
C ASP A 186 25.58 -4.29 19.97
N PRO A 187 24.28 -4.63 20.04
CA PRO A 187 23.44 -4.60 18.85
C PRO A 187 23.30 -3.14 18.41
N GLU A 188 23.83 -2.83 17.23
CA GLU A 188 23.53 -1.62 16.49
C GLU A 188 22.00 -1.42 16.50
N PRO A 189 21.48 -0.19 16.73
CA PRO A 189 20.05 0.02 16.93
C PRO A 189 19.29 -0.55 15.73
N ASP A 190 18.48 -1.56 16.04
CA ASP A 190 17.66 -2.32 15.10
C ASP A 190 16.72 -1.34 14.39
N THR A 191 17.16 -0.82 13.26
CA THR A 191 16.36 0.12 12.48
C THR A 191 15.26 -0.71 11.86
N PRO A 192 13.98 -0.48 12.21
CA PRO A 192 12.90 -1.35 11.77
C PRO A 192 12.87 -1.37 10.25
N ALA A 193 12.79 -2.58 9.69
CA ALA A 193 12.73 -2.78 8.25
C ALA A 193 11.66 -1.87 7.61
N PRO A 194 11.93 -1.32 6.41
CA PRO A 194 10.99 -0.45 5.74
C PRO A 194 9.65 -1.17 5.55
N PRO A 195 8.51 -0.48 5.75
CA PRO A 195 7.21 -1.11 5.65
C PRO A 195 6.94 -1.55 4.20
N VAL A 196 6.37 -2.74 4.03
CA VAL A 196 6.00 -3.28 2.70
C VAL A 196 4.49 -3.14 2.52
N ASP A 197 4.08 -2.54 1.41
CA ASP A 197 2.66 -2.46 1.04
C ASP A 197 2.25 -3.71 0.25
N ARG A 198 1.80 -4.75 0.97
CA ARG A 198 1.45 -6.05 0.35
C ARG A 198 0.31 -5.95 -0.66
N SER A 199 -0.68 -5.09 -0.40
CA SER A 199 -1.84 -4.90 -1.27
C SER A 199 -1.42 -4.23 -2.58
N LEU A 200 -0.61 -3.16 -2.49
CA LEU A 200 -0.06 -2.48 -3.66
C LEU A 200 0.92 -3.39 -4.43
N GLN A 201 1.81 -4.09 -3.73
CA GLN A 201 2.73 -5.07 -4.31
C GLN A 201 1.98 -6.14 -5.10
N ARG A 202 0.88 -6.66 -4.55
CA ARG A 202 0.06 -7.67 -5.22
C ARG A 202 -0.55 -7.12 -6.52
N ALA A 203 -1.11 -5.91 -6.51
CA ALA A 203 -1.67 -5.28 -7.70
C ALA A 203 -0.61 -5.11 -8.79
N VAL A 204 0.58 -4.64 -8.43
CA VAL A 204 1.73 -4.52 -9.34
C VAL A 204 2.11 -5.89 -9.94
N HIS A 205 2.23 -6.93 -9.11
CA HIS A 205 2.59 -8.26 -9.59
C HIS A 205 1.56 -8.86 -10.56
N ILE A 206 0.27 -8.65 -10.30
CA ILE A 206 -0.79 -9.14 -11.19
C ILE A 206 -0.73 -8.41 -12.53
N HIS A 207 -0.58 -7.09 -12.53
CA HIS A 207 -0.45 -6.31 -13.75
C HIS A 207 0.73 -6.78 -14.61
N ARG A 208 1.92 -6.89 -14.01
CA ARG A 208 3.13 -7.34 -14.70
C ARG A 208 2.99 -8.77 -15.24
N GLY A 209 2.38 -9.65 -14.46
CA GLY A 209 2.07 -11.02 -14.88
C GLY A 209 1.10 -11.06 -16.08
N TRP A 210 0.05 -10.24 -16.04
CA TRP A 210 -0.91 -10.10 -17.13
C TRP A 210 -0.26 -9.59 -18.42
N LEU A 211 0.59 -8.57 -18.34
CA LEU A 211 1.36 -8.08 -19.49
C LEU A 211 2.30 -9.15 -20.06
N ALA A 212 3.00 -9.90 -19.21
CA ALA A 212 3.88 -10.98 -19.64
C ALA A 212 3.12 -12.07 -20.42
N LEU A 213 1.93 -12.44 -19.96
CA LEU A 213 1.06 -13.39 -20.65
C LEU A 213 0.62 -12.87 -22.03
N HIS A 214 0.17 -11.61 -22.11
CA HIS A 214 -0.26 -11.01 -23.38
C HIS A 214 0.86 -10.94 -24.41
N ARG A 215 2.09 -10.64 -23.96
CA ARG A 215 3.28 -10.67 -24.83
C ARG A 215 3.60 -12.08 -25.32
N SER A 216 3.36 -13.11 -24.51
CA SER A 216 3.67 -14.50 -24.87
C SER A 216 2.67 -15.14 -25.84
N THR A 217 1.43 -14.66 -25.88
CA THR A 217 0.37 -15.17 -26.76
C THR A 217 0.23 -14.42 -28.09
N GLY A 218 0.98 -13.33 -28.28
CA GLY A 218 0.96 -12.49 -29.49
C GLY A 218 2.02 -12.83 -30.55
N GLY A 219 2.45 -14.10 -30.65
CA GLY A 219 3.41 -14.60 -31.64
C GLY A 219 2.78 -15.45 -32.72
#